data_AF-A0A075HDR2-F1
#
_entry.id   AF-A0A075HDR2-F1
#
_cell.length_a   1.000
_cell.length_b   1.000
_cell.length_c   1.000
_cell.angle_alpha   90.00
_cell.angle_beta   90.00
_cell.angle_gamma   90.00
#
_symmetry.space_group_name_H-M   'P 1'
#
loop_
_entity.id
_entity.type
_entity.pdbx_description
1 polymer ?
#
loop_
_entity_poly.entity_id
_entity_poly.type
_entity_poly.pdbx_seq_one_letter_code
_entity_poly.pdbx_strand_id
1 'polypeptide(L)'
;MNTQLARNKKELDKATAKLNEAERKLESEKNRRRELAGQLEFLSDSLKENLSEAQLSEKIEGIKTEAILAKDEGASALASAEQMTRENQDLEKKLNDVRKMSVTDDSKAAETAKEALESVIPTSKIGSSLVVKNLIKETEHTYRLVKALSEQDMAGGVLSIENPLGKELFGTKEGQEISMGNIKFKILEIKN
;
A
#
# COMPACT_ATOMS: atom_id res chain seq x y z
N MET A 1 -61.88 -38.85 100.78
CA MET A 1 -61.72 -37.53 100.10
C MET A 1 -60.27 -37.15 99.77
N ASN A 2 -59.25 -37.58 100.52
CA ASN A 2 -57.86 -37.10 100.33
C ASN A 2 -57.12 -37.58 99.05
N THR A 3 -57.53 -38.69 98.43
CA THR A 3 -56.84 -39.24 97.26
C THR A 3 -57.12 -38.48 95.96
N GLN A 4 -58.30 -37.89 95.80
CA GLN A 4 -58.65 -37.13 94.59
C GLN A 4 -57.97 -35.75 94.59
N LEU A 5 -57.90 -35.09 95.73
CA LEU A 5 -57.20 -33.81 95.89
C LEU A 5 -55.70 -33.94 95.55
N ALA A 6 -55.07 -35.03 95.98
CA ALA A 6 -53.66 -35.31 95.67
C ALA A 6 -53.42 -35.55 94.17
N ARG A 7 -54.34 -36.24 93.47
CA ARG A 7 -54.29 -36.41 92.01
C ARG A 7 -54.45 -35.09 91.28
N ASN A 8 -55.46 -34.30 91.66
CA ASN A 8 -55.71 -32.99 91.08
C ASN A 8 -54.51 -32.04 91.26
N LYS A 9 -53.86 -32.06 92.43
CA LYS A 9 -52.65 -31.28 92.68
C LYS A 9 -51.49 -31.71 91.76
N LYS A 10 -51.26 -33.02 91.62
CA LYS A 10 -50.22 -33.56 90.72
C LYS A 10 -50.49 -33.24 89.25
N GLU A 11 -51.75 -33.23 88.83
CA GLU A 11 -52.14 -32.82 87.47
C GLU A 11 -51.95 -31.32 87.25
N LEU A 12 -52.29 -30.49 88.24
CA LEU A 12 -52.05 -29.05 88.21
C LEU A 12 -50.54 -28.74 88.12
N ASP A 13 -49.70 -29.43 88.89
CA ASP A 13 -48.24 -29.29 88.85
C ASP A 13 -47.67 -29.68 87.47
N LYS A 14 -48.22 -30.72 86.84
CA LYS A 14 -47.84 -31.12 85.47
C LYS A 14 -48.30 -30.09 84.44
N ALA A 15 -49.52 -29.56 84.57
CA ALA A 15 -50.07 -28.58 83.64
C ALA A 15 -49.29 -27.25 83.72
N THR A 16 -48.94 -26.80 84.92
CA THR A 16 -48.11 -25.61 85.15
C THR A 16 -46.70 -25.79 84.62
N ALA A 17 -46.07 -26.95 84.80
CA ALA A 17 -44.77 -27.25 84.21
C ALA A 17 -44.80 -27.20 82.67
N LYS A 18 -45.83 -27.78 82.04
CA LYS A 18 -46.02 -27.71 80.58
C LYS A 18 -46.28 -26.29 80.08
N LEU A 19 -47.06 -25.50 80.82
CA LEU A 19 -47.33 -24.10 80.50
C LEU A 19 -46.02 -23.30 80.50
N ASN A 20 -45.22 -23.43 81.55
CA ASN A 20 -43.93 -22.74 81.66
C ASN A 20 -42.95 -23.16 80.53
N GLU A 21 -42.95 -24.44 80.14
CA GLU A 21 -42.14 -24.91 79.01
C GLU A 21 -42.62 -24.32 77.67
N ALA A 22 -43.94 -24.26 77.46
CA ALA A 22 -44.53 -23.68 76.26
C ALA A 22 -44.25 -22.17 76.18
N GLU A 23 -44.34 -21.45 77.30
CA GLU A 23 -44.02 -20.02 77.37
C GLU A 23 -42.56 -19.73 77.01
N ARG A 24 -41.62 -20.55 77.51
CA ARG A 24 -40.19 -20.45 77.14
C ARG A 24 -39.96 -20.67 75.64
N LYS A 25 -40.60 -21.70 75.07
CA LYS A 25 -40.52 -21.98 73.62
C LYS A 25 -41.10 -20.83 72.82
N LEU A 26 -42.26 -20.31 73.23
CA LEU A 26 -42.90 -19.16 72.58
C LEU A 26 -42.00 -17.94 72.60
N GLU A 27 -41.34 -17.64 73.71
CA GLU A 27 -40.42 -16.50 73.79
C GLU A 27 -39.17 -16.69 72.93
N SER A 28 -38.62 -17.91 72.88
CA SER A 28 -37.50 -18.21 71.98
C SER A 28 -37.87 -18.04 70.50
N GLU A 29 -39.08 -18.45 70.12
CA GLU A 29 -39.58 -18.31 68.76
C GLU A 29 -39.84 -16.84 68.41
N LYS A 30 -40.38 -16.04 69.34
CA LYS A 30 -40.54 -14.59 69.16
C LYS A 30 -39.19 -13.89 68.97
N ASN A 31 -38.18 -14.26 69.76
CA ASN A 31 -36.83 -13.75 69.60
C ASN A 31 -36.26 -14.10 68.22
N ARG A 32 -36.42 -15.36 67.79
CA ARG A 32 -35.96 -15.80 66.48
C ARG A 32 -36.66 -15.07 65.33
N ARG A 33 -37.97 -14.83 65.45
CA ARG A 33 -38.73 -14.05 64.46
C ARG A 33 -38.27 -12.60 64.39
N ARG A 34 -37.98 -11.96 65.53
CA ARG A 34 -37.43 -10.59 65.55
C ARG A 34 -36.07 -10.53 64.85
N GLU A 35 -35.21 -11.50 65.08
CA GLU A 35 -33.90 -11.59 64.42
C GLU A 35 -34.05 -11.78 62.90
N LEU A 36 -34.89 -12.72 62.46
CA LEU A 36 -35.16 -12.95 61.03
C LEU A 36 -35.78 -11.71 60.37
N ALA A 37 -36.69 -11.02 61.04
CA ALA A 37 -37.28 -9.79 60.53
C ALA A 37 -36.21 -8.70 60.31
N GLY A 38 -35.31 -8.51 61.28
CA GLY A 38 -34.19 -7.56 61.12
C GLY A 38 -33.23 -7.95 59.99
N GLN A 39 -32.95 -9.25 59.81
CA GLN A 39 -32.14 -9.72 58.66
C GLN A 39 -32.83 -9.43 57.32
N LEU A 40 -34.14 -9.65 57.22
CA LEU A 40 -34.91 -9.36 56.01
C LEU A 40 -34.95 -7.86 55.69
N GLU A 41 -35.12 -7.02 56.71
CA GLU A 41 -35.10 -5.56 56.57
C GLU A 41 -33.73 -5.06 56.08
N PHE A 42 -32.65 -5.54 56.70
CA PHE A 42 -31.29 -5.21 56.26
C PHE A 42 -31.02 -5.61 54.81
N LEU A 43 -31.42 -6.84 54.41
CA LEU A 43 -31.25 -7.30 53.04
C LEU A 43 -32.10 -6.48 52.06
N SER A 44 -33.34 -6.15 52.41
CA SER A 44 -34.22 -5.30 51.61
C SER A 44 -33.61 -3.92 51.38
N ASP A 45 -33.10 -3.28 52.43
CA ASP A 45 -32.53 -1.93 52.31
C ASP A 45 -31.20 -1.96 51.56
N SER A 46 -30.37 -2.98 51.79
CA SER A 46 -29.16 -3.21 51.00
C SER A 46 -29.46 -3.40 49.51
N LEU A 47 -30.55 -4.10 49.16
CA LEU A 47 -31.00 -4.26 47.78
C LEU A 47 -31.51 -2.95 47.15
N LYS A 48 -32.22 -2.12 47.92
CA LYS A 48 -32.68 -0.80 47.44
C LYS A 48 -31.52 0.17 47.19
N GLU A 49 -30.49 0.15 48.04
CA GLU A 49 -29.30 0.98 47.86
C GLU A 49 -28.41 0.49 46.70
N ASN A 50 -28.37 -0.83 46.45
CA ASN A 50 -27.52 -1.43 45.43
C ASN A 50 -28.16 -1.58 44.04
N LEU A 51 -29.02 -0.64 43.62
CA LEU A 51 -29.43 -0.32 42.24
C LEU A 51 -30.92 0.02 42.23
N SER A 52 -31.24 1.32 42.34
CA SER A 52 -32.57 1.78 41.99
C SER A 52 -32.83 1.41 40.52
N GLU A 53 -33.95 0.76 40.24
CA GLU A 53 -34.40 0.38 38.89
C GLU A 53 -34.32 1.57 37.90
N ALA A 54 -34.53 2.79 38.42
CA ALA A 54 -34.38 4.03 37.67
C ALA A 54 -32.92 4.30 37.22
N GLN A 55 -31.93 4.08 38.09
CA GLN A 55 -30.51 4.29 37.75
C GLN A 55 -29.99 3.24 36.76
N LEU A 56 -30.49 2.00 36.86
CA LEU A 56 -30.21 0.96 35.87
C LEU A 56 -30.80 1.33 34.51
N SER A 57 -32.06 1.76 34.49
CA SER A 57 -32.75 2.17 33.27
C SER A 57 -32.06 3.36 32.60
N GLU A 58 -31.65 4.36 33.38
CA GLU A 58 -30.89 5.52 32.88
C GLU A 58 -29.54 5.11 32.29
N LYS A 59 -28.78 4.23 32.96
CA LYS A 59 -27.52 3.70 32.41
C LYS A 59 -27.72 2.91 31.13
N ILE A 60 -28.78 2.10 31.03
CA ILE A 60 -29.09 1.31 29.84
C ILE A 60 -29.40 2.24 28.65
N GLU A 61 -30.22 3.28 28.85
CA GLU A 61 -30.50 4.26 27.80
C GLU A 61 -29.26 5.08 27.42
N GLY A 62 -28.41 5.43 28.39
CA GLY A 62 -27.10 6.04 28.12
C GLY A 62 -26.21 5.19 27.23
N ILE A 63 -26.05 3.91 27.55
CA ILE A 63 -25.26 2.96 26.75
C ILE A 63 -25.84 2.81 25.33
N LYS A 64 -27.17 2.78 25.22
CA LYS A 64 -27.86 2.63 23.92
C LYS A 64 -27.65 3.85 23.03
N THR A 65 -27.70 5.05 23.59
CA THR A 65 -27.44 6.29 22.83
C THR A 65 -25.97 6.39 22.40
N GLU A 66 -25.03 6.03 23.27
CA GLU A 66 -23.59 5.99 22.95
C GLU A 66 -23.29 4.95 21.84
N ALA A 67 -23.93 3.78 21.89
CA ALA A 67 -23.78 2.76 20.85
C ALA A 67 -24.31 3.21 19.48
N ILE A 68 -25.38 4.02 19.45
CA ILE A 68 -25.90 4.61 18.20
C ILE A 68 -24.91 5.64 17.65
N LEU A 69 -24.41 6.54 18.50
CA LEU A 69 -23.42 7.55 18.10
C LEU A 69 -22.14 6.92 17.55
N ALA A 70 -21.59 5.92 18.23
CA ALA A 70 -20.39 5.21 17.78
C ALA A 70 -20.61 4.49 16.43
N LYS A 71 -21.82 3.98 16.17
CA LYS A 71 -22.17 3.36 14.89
C LYS A 71 -22.24 4.39 13.76
N ASP A 72 -22.85 5.55 14.01
CA ASP A 72 -22.97 6.63 13.02
C ASP A 72 -21.60 7.25 12.70
N GLU A 73 -20.75 7.45 13.71
CA GLU A 73 -19.35 7.88 13.51
C GLU A 73 -18.57 6.85 12.68
N GLY A 74 -18.71 5.55 12.99
CA GLY A 74 -18.10 4.48 12.21
C GLY A 74 -18.58 4.44 10.76
N ALA A 75 -19.88 4.65 10.52
CA ALA A 75 -20.44 4.70 9.16
C ALA A 75 -19.94 5.93 8.37
N SER A 76 -19.84 7.08 9.03
CA SER A 76 -19.30 8.31 8.42
C SER A 76 -17.82 8.17 8.06
N ALA A 77 -17.01 7.60 8.96
CA ALA A 77 -15.60 7.34 8.72
C ALA A 77 -15.39 6.35 7.55
N LEU A 78 -16.21 5.30 7.46
CA LEU A 78 -16.19 4.36 6.33
C LEU A 78 -16.52 5.07 5.01
N ALA A 79 -17.59 5.88 4.99
CA ALA A 79 -18.00 6.61 3.79
C ALA A 79 -16.90 7.58 3.31
N SER A 80 -16.24 8.27 4.24
CA SER A 80 -15.10 9.15 3.91
C SER A 80 -13.91 8.37 3.37
N ALA A 81 -13.56 7.23 3.97
CA ALA A 81 -12.46 6.39 3.48
C ALA A 81 -12.75 5.81 2.08
N GLU A 82 -13.98 5.40 1.81
CA GLU A 82 -14.42 4.95 0.48
C GLU A 82 -14.34 6.08 -0.55
N GLN A 83 -14.75 7.30 -0.18
CA GLN A 83 -14.64 8.47 -1.05
C GLN A 83 -13.17 8.78 -1.39
N MET A 84 -12.29 8.84 -0.38
CA MET A 84 -10.85 9.06 -0.59
C MET A 84 -10.23 7.98 -1.47
N THR A 85 -10.67 6.72 -1.32
CA THR A 85 -10.21 5.61 -2.17
C THR A 85 -10.58 5.83 -3.63
N ARG A 86 -11.82 6.28 -3.90
CA ARG A 86 -12.27 6.60 -5.27
C ARG A 86 -11.50 7.79 -5.86
N GLU A 87 -11.28 8.84 -5.07
CA GLU A 87 -10.51 10.02 -5.49
C GLU A 87 -9.06 9.63 -5.83
N ASN A 88 -8.41 8.80 -5.01
CA ASN A 88 -7.07 8.30 -5.28
C ASN A 88 -7.00 7.47 -6.56
N GLN A 89 -7.99 6.60 -6.82
CA GLN A 89 -8.06 5.83 -8.07
C GLN A 89 -8.20 6.74 -9.30
N ASP A 90 -9.00 7.81 -9.23
CA ASP A 90 -9.13 8.78 -10.33
C ASP A 90 -7.82 9.55 -10.57
N LEU A 91 -7.13 9.96 -9.50
CA LEU A 91 -5.83 10.62 -9.58
C LEU A 91 -4.75 9.70 -10.20
N GLU A 92 -4.71 8.43 -9.81
CA GLU A 92 -3.79 7.44 -10.41
C GLU A 92 -4.04 7.26 -11.90
N LYS A 93 -5.32 7.20 -12.31
CA LYS A 93 -5.70 7.10 -13.73
C LYS A 93 -5.22 8.33 -14.50
N LYS A 94 -5.50 9.54 -13.99
CA LYS A 94 -5.04 10.80 -14.59
C LYS A 94 -3.52 10.88 -14.70
N LEU A 95 -2.81 10.46 -13.65
CA LEU A 95 -1.35 10.43 -13.66
C LEU A 95 -0.81 9.45 -14.71
N ASN A 96 -1.46 8.30 -14.88
CA ASN A 96 -1.09 7.32 -15.89
C ASN A 96 -1.32 7.87 -17.31
N ASP A 97 -2.44 8.56 -17.54
CA ASP A 97 -2.75 9.18 -18.82
C ASP A 97 -1.72 10.28 -19.16
N VAL A 98 -1.35 11.12 -18.19
CA VAL A 98 -0.27 12.13 -18.35
C VAL A 98 1.06 11.47 -18.68
N ARG A 99 1.45 10.40 -17.96
CA ARG A 99 2.70 9.67 -18.25
C ARG A 99 2.71 9.09 -19.67
N LYS A 100 1.60 8.52 -20.12
CA LYS A 100 1.49 8.01 -21.50
C LYS A 100 1.65 9.12 -22.53
N MET A 101 1.01 10.27 -22.31
CA MET A 101 1.14 11.43 -23.21
C MET A 101 2.58 11.94 -23.27
N SER A 102 3.25 12.12 -22.13
CA SER A 102 4.66 12.55 -22.10
C SER A 102 5.59 11.57 -22.82
N VAL A 103 5.40 10.25 -22.62
CA VAL A 103 6.18 9.24 -23.34
C VAL A 103 5.94 9.30 -24.86
N THR A 104 4.70 9.54 -25.30
CA THR A 104 4.40 9.67 -26.74
C THR A 104 4.98 10.93 -27.35
N ASP A 105 5.01 12.05 -26.62
CA ASP A 105 5.58 13.31 -27.10
C ASP A 105 7.11 13.21 -27.18
N ASP A 106 7.75 12.63 -26.16
CA ASP A 106 9.20 12.38 -26.16
C ASP A 106 9.61 11.38 -27.26
N SER A 107 8.80 10.33 -27.49
CA SER A 107 9.05 9.35 -28.56
C SER A 107 8.98 9.98 -29.95
N LYS A 108 7.98 10.84 -30.20
CA LYS A 108 7.87 11.56 -31.47
C LYS A 108 9.01 12.54 -31.67
N ALA A 109 9.39 13.29 -30.63
CA ALA A 109 10.54 14.20 -30.68
C ALA A 109 11.85 13.46 -30.99
N ALA A 110 12.04 12.25 -30.44
CA ALA A 110 13.21 11.41 -30.71
C ALA A 110 13.24 10.84 -32.14
N GLU A 111 12.09 10.46 -32.71
CA GLU A 111 12.00 10.04 -34.12
C GLU A 111 12.32 11.19 -35.08
N THR A 112 11.72 12.37 -34.88
CA THR A 112 12.00 13.55 -35.72
C THR A 112 13.47 13.98 -35.63
N ALA A 113 14.08 13.87 -34.44
CA ALA A 113 15.50 14.15 -34.25
C ALA A 113 16.41 13.13 -34.96
N LYS A 114 16.04 11.84 -34.98
CA LYS A 114 16.77 10.80 -35.72
C LYS A 114 16.71 11.01 -37.23
N GLU A 115 15.52 11.30 -37.77
CA GLU A 115 15.35 11.56 -39.22
C GLU A 115 16.11 12.82 -39.65
N ALA A 116 16.11 13.88 -38.84
CA ALA A 116 16.89 15.08 -39.09
C ALA A 116 18.41 14.78 -39.07
N LEU A 117 18.89 13.97 -38.12
CA LEU A 117 20.30 13.58 -38.05
C LEU A 117 20.74 12.73 -39.25
N GLU A 118 19.90 11.78 -39.71
CA GLU A 118 20.23 10.94 -40.87
C GLU A 118 20.30 11.72 -42.18
N SER A 119 19.57 12.82 -42.33
CA SER A 119 19.60 13.65 -43.55
C SER A 119 20.81 14.60 -43.64
N VAL A 120 21.45 14.90 -42.50
CA VAL A 120 22.53 15.91 -42.42
C VAL A 120 23.93 15.29 -42.50
N ILE A 121 24.08 13.97 -42.32
CA ILE A 121 25.41 13.34 -42.35
C ILE A 121 25.95 13.35 -43.80
N PRO A 122 27.05 14.05 -44.08
CA PRO A 122 27.64 14.09 -45.41
C PRO A 122 28.09 12.67 -45.79
N THR A 123 27.49 12.12 -46.84
CA THR A 123 27.91 10.86 -47.43
C THR A 123 29.01 11.10 -48.46
N SER A 124 29.94 10.16 -48.51
CA SER A 124 31.03 10.13 -49.48
C SER A 124 30.50 10.04 -50.92
N LYS A 125 30.91 10.97 -51.79
CA LYS A 125 30.52 11.03 -53.21
C LYS A 125 31.77 11.06 -54.11
N ILE A 126 31.56 10.91 -55.41
CA ILE A 126 32.64 11.09 -56.39
C ILE A 126 33.13 12.54 -56.30
N GLY A 127 34.44 12.72 -56.13
CA GLY A 127 35.09 14.01 -55.91
C GLY A 127 35.46 14.30 -54.45
N SER A 128 34.81 13.62 -53.49
CA SER A 128 35.04 13.80 -52.06
C SER A 128 36.42 13.33 -51.63
N SER A 129 37.04 14.05 -50.69
CA SER A 129 38.27 13.68 -50.01
C SER A 129 37.96 13.15 -48.61
N LEU A 130 38.28 11.89 -48.36
CA LEU A 130 38.06 11.20 -47.09
C LEU A 130 39.37 11.06 -46.34
N VAL A 131 39.36 11.33 -45.03
CA VAL A 131 40.46 10.97 -44.14
C VAL A 131 40.13 9.63 -43.51
N VAL A 132 40.98 8.63 -43.74
CA VAL A 132 40.74 7.24 -43.36
C VAL A 132 41.88 6.75 -42.48
N LYS A 133 41.56 6.24 -41.28
CA LYS A 133 42.53 5.66 -40.36
C LYS A 133 42.56 4.15 -40.46
N ASN A 134 43.73 3.57 -40.69
CA ASN A 134 43.94 2.14 -40.56
C ASN A 134 44.06 1.78 -39.07
N LEU A 135 43.13 0.97 -38.55
CA LEU A 135 43.09 0.59 -37.14
C LEU A 135 44.14 -0.46 -36.77
N ILE A 136 44.79 -1.10 -37.75
CA ILE A 136 45.80 -2.13 -37.51
C ILE A 136 47.21 -1.56 -37.54
N LYS A 137 47.47 -0.62 -38.45
CA LYS A 137 48.76 0.06 -38.56
C LYS A 137 48.80 1.41 -37.85
N GLU A 138 47.65 1.86 -37.33
CA GLU A 138 47.41 3.19 -36.75
C GLU A 138 47.81 4.37 -37.67
N THR A 139 47.91 4.14 -38.98
CA THR A 139 48.25 5.17 -39.97
C THR A 139 47.00 5.83 -40.54
N GLU A 140 47.09 7.14 -40.76
CA GLU A 140 46.01 7.94 -41.37
C GLU A 140 46.38 8.27 -42.83
N HIS A 141 45.42 8.08 -43.72
CA HIS A 141 45.57 8.29 -45.15
C HIS A 141 44.39 9.11 -45.68
N THR A 142 44.70 10.12 -46.49
CA THR A 142 43.67 10.93 -47.16
C THR A 142 43.47 10.39 -48.56
N TYR A 143 42.23 10.01 -48.89
CA TYR A 143 41.84 9.48 -50.20
C TYR A 143 40.81 10.37 -50.88
N ARG A 144 41.05 10.74 -52.13
CA ARG A 144 40.07 11.42 -52.98
C ARG A 144 39.42 10.42 -53.92
N LEU A 145 38.08 10.34 -53.91
CA LEU A 145 37.35 9.40 -54.77
C LEU A 145 37.18 9.95 -56.18
N VAL A 146 37.57 9.16 -57.19
CA VAL A 146 37.37 9.46 -58.61
C VAL A 146 36.59 8.35 -59.30
N LYS A 147 36.02 8.66 -60.48
CA LYS A 147 35.16 7.71 -61.20
C LYS A 147 35.96 6.70 -62.03
N ALA A 148 37.07 7.13 -62.64
CA ALA A 148 37.80 6.35 -63.63
C ALA A 148 39.12 5.80 -63.08
N LEU A 149 39.43 4.54 -63.38
CA LEU A 149 40.73 3.94 -63.06
C LEU A 149 41.93 4.70 -63.67
N SER A 150 41.72 5.40 -64.79
CA SER A 150 42.74 6.20 -65.49
C SER A 150 43.22 7.43 -64.71
N GLU A 151 42.41 7.94 -63.80
CA GLU A 151 42.71 9.09 -62.93
C GLU A 151 43.20 8.64 -61.54
N GLN A 152 43.36 7.33 -61.34
CA GLN A 152 43.83 6.79 -60.07
C GLN A 152 45.32 7.07 -59.87
N ASP A 153 45.65 7.67 -58.73
CA ASP A 153 47.02 7.85 -58.27
C ASP A 153 47.11 7.40 -56.81
N MET A 154 47.53 6.15 -56.60
CA MET A 154 47.67 5.58 -55.26
C MET A 154 48.76 6.27 -54.43
N ALA A 155 49.77 6.87 -55.08
CA ALA A 155 50.84 7.59 -54.37
C ALA A 155 50.36 8.99 -53.94
N GLY A 156 49.56 9.65 -54.77
CA GLY A 156 48.92 10.94 -54.48
C GLY A 156 47.63 10.86 -53.66
N GLY A 157 47.19 9.66 -53.26
CA GLY A 157 45.96 9.49 -52.49
C GLY A 157 44.68 9.66 -53.32
N VAL A 158 44.71 9.43 -54.63
CA VAL A 158 43.53 9.45 -55.51
C VAL A 158 43.10 8.01 -55.79
N LEU A 159 41.88 7.67 -55.41
CA LEU A 159 41.35 6.30 -55.44
C LEU A 159 40.09 6.22 -56.30
N SER A 160 40.07 5.30 -57.27
CA SER A 160 38.89 5.08 -58.08
C SER A 160 37.84 4.26 -57.33
N ILE A 161 36.55 4.58 -57.51
CA ILE A 161 35.43 3.77 -57.01
C ILE A 161 35.35 2.38 -57.66
N GLU A 162 36.09 2.15 -58.75
CA GLU A 162 36.24 0.83 -59.38
C GLU A 162 37.23 -0.08 -58.64
N ASN A 163 38.07 0.50 -57.76
CA ASN A 163 38.96 -0.25 -56.88
C ASN A 163 38.16 -0.80 -55.69
N PRO A 164 38.44 -2.04 -55.20
CA PRO A 164 37.81 -2.58 -53.99
C PRO A 164 37.75 -1.59 -52.82
N LEU A 165 38.81 -0.82 -52.56
CA LEU A 165 38.83 0.14 -51.45
C LEU A 165 38.00 1.39 -51.74
N GLY A 166 38.03 1.88 -52.99
CA GLY A 166 37.22 3.04 -53.38
C GLY A 166 35.73 2.71 -53.39
N LYS A 167 35.37 1.48 -53.74
CA LYS A 167 34.00 0.98 -53.69
C LYS A 167 33.46 0.93 -52.27
N GLU A 168 34.26 0.42 -51.33
CA GLU A 168 33.89 0.36 -49.90
C GLU A 168 33.85 1.75 -49.25
N LEU A 169 34.65 2.71 -49.72
CA LEU A 169 34.64 4.09 -49.23
C LEU A 169 33.53 4.96 -49.86
N PHE A 170 33.02 4.57 -51.03
CA PHE A 170 31.94 5.28 -51.71
C PHE A 170 30.61 5.08 -50.96
N GLY A 171 29.91 6.18 -50.66
CA GLY A 171 28.64 6.15 -49.91
C GLY A 171 28.80 5.94 -48.40
N THR A 172 30.02 5.90 -47.88
CA THR A 172 30.27 5.82 -46.42
C THR A 172 29.99 7.15 -45.71
N LYS A 173 29.75 7.04 -44.41
CA LYS A 173 29.51 8.17 -43.49
C LYS A 173 30.72 8.40 -42.58
N GLU A 174 30.86 9.62 -42.07
CA GLU A 174 31.85 9.95 -41.05
C GLU A 174 31.66 9.06 -39.80
N GLY A 175 32.74 8.51 -39.26
CA GLY A 175 32.72 7.57 -38.13
C GLY A 175 32.42 6.12 -38.48
N GLN A 176 32.05 5.81 -39.73
CA GLN A 176 31.80 4.44 -40.17
C GLN A 176 33.11 3.63 -40.25
N GLU A 177 33.05 2.36 -39.86
CA GLU A 177 34.17 1.43 -39.93
C GLU A 177 33.95 0.44 -41.09
N ILE A 178 34.92 0.34 -41.99
CA ILE A 178 34.91 -0.60 -43.11
C ILE A 178 36.01 -1.66 -42.90
N SER A 179 35.71 -2.90 -43.25
CA SER A 179 36.64 -4.02 -43.11
C SER A 179 37.01 -4.56 -44.48
N MET A 180 38.30 -4.52 -44.81
CA MET A 180 38.84 -5.03 -46.07
C MET A 180 39.78 -6.20 -45.78
N GLY A 181 39.25 -7.42 -45.92
CA GLY A 181 39.96 -8.64 -45.51
C GLY A 181 40.31 -8.58 -44.03
N ASN A 182 41.60 -8.63 -43.71
CA ASN A 182 42.07 -8.59 -42.34
C ASN A 182 42.31 -7.16 -41.83
N ILE A 183 42.17 -6.12 -42.66
CA ILE A 183 42.46 -4.72 -42.30
C ILE A 183 41.15 -3.97 -42.04
N LYS A 184 41.09 -3.23 -40.93
CA LYS A 184 39.96 -2.34 -40.62
C LYS A 184 40.35 -0.88 -40.82
N PHE A 185 39.46 -0.14 -41.45
CA PHE A 185 39.60 1.29 -41.67
C PHE A 185 38.43 2.04 -41.03
N LYS A 186 38.71 3.20 -40.45
CA LYS A 186 37.70 4.10 -39.89
C LYS A 186 37.71 5.40 -40.67
N ILE A 187 36.55 5.82 -41.17
CA ILE A 187 36.41 7.14 -41.81
C ILE A 187 36.37 8.18 -40.69
N LEU A 188 37.36 9.07 -40.67
CA LEU A 188 37.45 10.14 -39.66
C LEU A 188 36.76 11.42 -40.12
N GLU A 189 36.86 11.75 -41.41
CA GLU A 189 36.33 13.01 -41.94
C GLU A 189 36.00 12.83 -43.43
N ILE A 190 34.88 13.41 -43.90
CA ILE A 190 34.51 13.45 -45.32
C ILE A 190 34.42 14.92 -45.75
N LYS A 191 35.30 15.33 -46.65
CA LYS A 191 35.27 16.64 -47.29
C LYS A 191 34.70 16.50 -48.69
N ASN A 192 33.54 17.13 -48.93
CA ASN A 192 32.92 17.18 -50.25
C ASN A 192 33.41 18.38 -51.05
#